data_AF-A0A1G1G673-F1
#
_entry.id   AF-A0A1G1G673-F1
#
_cell.length_a   1.000
_cell.length_b   1.000
_cell.length_c   1.000
_cell.angle_alpha   90.00
_cell.angle_beta   90.00
_cell.angle_gamma   90.00
#
_symmetry.space_group_name_H-M   'P 1'
#
loop_
_entity.id
_entity.type
_entity.pdbx_description
1 polymer ?
#
loop_
_entity_poly.entity_id
_entity_poly.type
_entity_poly.pdbx_seq_one_letter_code
_entity_poly.pdbx_strand_id
1 'polypeptide(L)'
;MNMLRVFAAGLVSTLLLSGCFYAHVLTPLDTNVDKTALGQKTGKASSQSVLWAAAWGDAGTAAAAKNGGITTVNHMDREFYSVFFGIYTETTTIVYGD
;
A
#
# COMPACT_ATOMS: atom_id res chain seq x y z
N MET A 1 29.22 28.76 6.48
CA MET A 1 27.81 28.33 6.32
C MET A 1 27.40 27.68 7.63
N ASN A 2 26.44 28.25 8.38
CA ASN A 2 26.10 27.74 9.72
C ASN A 2 25.68 26.28 9.66
N MET A 3 26.17 25.46 10.61
CA MET A 3 25.88 24.02 10.69
C MET A 3 24.37 23.71 10.61
N LEU A 4 23.53 24.55 11.24
CA LEU A 4 22.06 24.48 11.16
C LEU A 4 21.52 24.58 9.72
N ARG A 5 22.13 25.42 8.86
CA ARG A 5 21.72 25.58 7.46
C ARG A 5 22.09 24.36 6.61
N VAL A 6 23.20 23.70 6.93
CA VAL A 6 23.62 22.46 6.26
C VAL A 6 22.66 21.31 6.60
N PHE A 7 22.26 21.18 7.87
CA PHE A 7 21.25 20.20 8.29
C PHE A 7 19.87 20.46 7.65
N ALA A 8 19.42 21.72 7.66
CA ALA A 8 18.14 22.08 7.03
C ALA A 8 18.15 21.81 5.52
N ALA A 9 19.25 22.15 4.82
CA ALA A 9 19.40 21.86 3.40
C ALA A 9 19.41 20.35 3.11
N GLY A 10 20.09 19.55 3.96
CA GLY A 10 20.09 18.10 3.85
C GLY A 10 18.69 17.48 3.99
N LEU A 11 17.93 17.90 5.01
CA LEU A 11 16.55 17.43 5.25
C LEU A 11 15.61 17.77 4.07
N VAL A 12 15.71 18.99 3.55
CA VAL A 12 14.91 19.42 2.40
C VAL A 12 15.28 18.62 1.15
N SER A 13 16.57 18.37 0.90
CA SER A 13 17.00 17.56 -0.24
C SER A 13 16.49 16.12 -0.17
N THR A 14 16.48 15.51 1.03
CA THR A 14 15.92 14.17 1.21
C THR A 14 14.41 14.12 0.98
N LEU A 15 13.68 15.16 1.40
CA LEU A 15 12.23 15.29 1.17
C LEU A 15 11.89 15.48 -0.31
N LEU A 16 12.72 16.22 -1.04
CA LEU A 16 12.54 16.44 -2.49
C LEU A 16 12.87 15.18 -3.33
N LEU A 17 13.68 14.27 -2.79
CA LEU A 17 14.01 12.98 -3.43
C LEU A 17 13.05 11.85 -3.01
N SER A 18 12.29 12.03 -1.93
CA SER A 18 11.39 10.99 -1.39
C SER A 18 9.99 11.05 -1.99
N GLY A 19 9.72 10.26 -3.03
CA GLY A 19 8.36 9.84 -3.43
C GLY A 19 7.31 10.94 -3.68
N CYS A 20 6.04 10.54 -3.69
CA CYS A 20 4.89 11.45 -3.85
C CYS A 20 4.52 12.09 -2.50
N PHE A 21 4.14 13.38 -2.51
CA PHE A 21 3.60 14.05 -1.31
C PHE A 21 2.29 13.39 -0.85
N TYR A 22 1.45 13.00 -1.80
CA TYR A 22 0.23 12.23 -1.60
C TYR A 22 0.13 11.19 -2.72
N ALA A 23 -0.24 9.97 -2.37
CA ALA A 23 -0.61 8.94 -3.34
C ALA A 23 -1.81 8.17 -2.82
N HIS A 24 -2.81 8.02 -3.68
CA HIS A 24 -3.90 7.09 -3.46
C HIS A 24 -4.15 6.41 -4.79
N VAL A 25 -3.61 5.21 -4.94
CA VAL A 25 -3.59 4.49 -6.20
C VAL A 25 -4.06 3.07 -6.00
N LEU A 26 -4.76 2.55 -6.99
CA LEU A 26 -5.15 1.16 -7.09
C LEU A 26 -4.38 0.55 -8.27
N THR A 27 -3.70 -0.56 -8.03
CA THR A 27 -2.88 -1.24 -9.04
C THR A 27 -3.16 -2.73 -9.02
N PRO A 28 -3.16 -3.41 -10.17
CA PRO A 28 -3.28 -4.86 -10.21
C PRO A 28 -2.09 -5.51 -9.51
N LEU A 29 -2.35 -6.56 -8.74
CA LEU A 29 -1.30 -7.38 -8.13
C LEU A 29 -1.01 -8.63 -8.99
N ASP A 30 -1.93 -8.99 -9.88
CA ASP A 30 -1.77 -10.13 -10.79
C ASP A 30 -0.83 -9.80 -11.95
N THR A 31 0.06 -10.75 -12.26
CA THR A 31 0.97 -10.65 -13.41
C THR A 31 0.40 -11.27 -14.68
N ASN A 32 -0.64 -12.11 -14.57
CA ASN A 32 -1.28 -12.75 -15.70
C ASN A 32 -2.76 -12.37 -15.78
N VAL A 33 -3.06 -11.43 -16.69
CA VAL A 33 -4.39 -10.81 -16.82
C VAL A 33 -5.20 -11.30 -18.02
N ASP A 34 -4.65 -12.23 -18.81
CA ASP A 34 -5.26 -12.73 -20.04
C ASP A 34 -6.60 -13.46 -19.82
N LYS A 35 -6.79 -14.02 -18.61
CA LYS A 35 -7.98 -14.78 -18.21
C LYS A 35 -8.51 -14.40 -16.83
N THR A 36 -8.26 -13.16 -16.40
CA THR A 36 -8.77 -12.69 -15.11
C THR A 36 -10.29 -12.71 -15.08
N ALA A 37 -10.86 -13.62 -14.28
CA ALA A 37 -12.27 -13.61 -13.96
C ALA A 37 -12.53 -12.61 -12.83
N LEU A 38 -13.45 -11.67 -13.04
CA LEU A 38 -13.89 -10.78 -11.99
C LEU A 38 -14.75 -11.58 -11.00
N GLY A 39 -14.20 -11.86 -9.81
CA GLY A 39 -14.91 -12.60 -8.76
C GLY A 39 -16.10 -11.82 -8.21
N GLN A 40 -17.12 -12.53 -7.72
CA GLN A 40 -18.36 -11.91 -7.21
C GLN A 40 -18.23 -11.45 -5.76
N LYS A 41 -17.33 -12.07 -4.99
CA LYS A 41 -17.00 -11.64 -3.63
C LYS A 41 -15.71 -10.85 -3.63
N THR A 42 -15.62 -9.92 -2.68
CA THR A 42 -14.42 -9.13 -2.43
C THR A 42 -14.06 -9.19 -0.96
N GLY A 43 -12.78 -9.38 -0.69
CA GLY A 43 -12.20 -9.33 0.65
C GLY A 43 -11.07 -8.33 0.71
N LYS A 44 -10.92 -7.62 1.85
CA LYS A 44 -9.85 -6.63 2.05
C LYS A 44 -9.11 -6.89 3.34
N ALA A 45 -7.79 -6.68 3.32
CA ALA A 45 -6.96 -6.66 4.52
C ALA A 45 -5.81 -5.68 4.34
N SER A 46 -5.43 -5.01 5.44
CA SER A 46 -4.57 -3.83 5.39
C SER A 46 -3.44 -3.90 6.40
N SER A 47 -2.34 -3.24 6.04
CA SER A 47 -1.19 -2.99 6.90
C SER A 47 -0.80 -1.53 6.76
N GLN A 48 -0.34 -0.93 7.85
CA GLN A 48 -0.03 0.49 7.91
C GLN A 48 1.35 0.72 8.53
N SER A 49 1.96 1.85 8.17
CA SER A 49 3.24 2.32 8.69
C SER A 49 3.13 3.80 9.07
N VAL A 50 3.72 4.15 10.21
CA VAL A 50 3.65 5.50 10.79
C VAL A 50 5.05 6.01 11.12
N LEU A 51 5.33 7.23 10.68
CA LEU A 51 6.56 8.00 10.92
C LEU A 51 7.84 7.26 10.51
N TRP A 52 7.74 6.33 9.55
CA TRP A 52 8.82 5.39 9.19
C TRP A 52 9.37 4.57 10.36
N ALA A 53 8.69 4.57 11.51
CA ALA A 53 9.21 4.07 12.78
C ALA A 53 8.54 2.76 13.19
N ALA A 54 7.25 2.63 12.93
CA ALA A 54 6.47 1.45 13.31
C ALA A 54 5.47 1.08 12.22
N ALA A 55 5.30 -0.22 12.01
CA ALA A 55 4.32 -0.77 11.09
C ALA A 55 3.59 -1.96 11.72
N TRP A 56 2.30 -2.12 11.43
CA TRP A 56 1.47 -3.21 11.94
C TRP A 56 0.27 -3.50 11.02
N GLY A 57 -0.38 -4.64 11.26
CA GLY A 57 -1.51 -5.13 10.48
C GLY A 57 -1.15 -6.35 9.63
N ASP A 58 -2.14 -6.88 8.93
CA ASP A 58 -2.00 -8.04 8.04
C ASP A 58 -2.69 -7.71 6.71
N ALA A 59 -1.88 -7.40 5.69
CA ALA A 59 -2.33 -7.21 4.32
C ALA A 59 -2.14 -8.48 3.48
N GLY A 60 -2.09 -9.66 4.10
CA GLY A 60 -1.94 -10.93 3.41
C GLY A 60 -3.20 -11.34 2.66
N THR A 61 -3.01 -12.08 1.56
CA THR A 61 -4.09 -12.68 0.76
C THR A 61 -5.03 -13.53 1.62
N ALA A 62 -4.50 -14.32 2.57
CA ALA A 62 -5.32 -15.18 3.43
C ALA A 62 -6.23 -14.37 4.37
N ALA A 63 -5.74 -13.29 4.96
CA ALA A 63 -6.54 -12.39 5.79
C ALA A 63 -7.63 -11.71 4.96
N ALA A 64 -7.28 -11.22 3.78
CA ALA A 64 -8.23 -10.60 2.85
C ALA A 64 -9.31 -11.62 2.42
N ALA A 65 -8.92 -12.84 2.04
CA ALA A 65 -9.85 -13.90 1.63
C ALA A 65 -10.77 -14.32 2.77
N LYS A 66 -10.23 -14.48 3.99
CA LYS A 66 -11.01 -14.75 5.20
C LYS A 66 -12.05 -13.66 5.46
N ASN A 67 -11.66 -12.39 5.34
CA ASN A 67 -12.57 -11.25 5.53
C ASN A 67 -13.67 -11.20 4.45
N GLY A 68 -13.37 -11.66 3.23
CA GLY A 68 -14.32 -11.75 2.12
C GLY A 68 -15.15 -13.03 2.06
N GLY A 69 -14.89 -14.01 2.95
CA GLY A 69 -15.51 -15.34 2.85
C GLY A 69 -15.20 -16.04 1.52
N ILE A 70 -13.99 -15.83 1.00
CA ILE A 70 -13.48 -16.35 -0.26
C ILE A 70 -12.62 -17.58 0.02
N THR A 71 -12.91 -18.65 -0.70
CA THR A 71 -12.20 -19.93 -0.68
C THR A 71 -11.21 -20.04 -1.82
N THR A 72 -11.56 -19.50 -3.00
CA THR A 72 -10.72 -19.50 -4.19
C THR A 72 -10.55 -18.07 -4.68
N VAL A 73 -9.31 -17.58 -4.70
CA VAL A 73 -8.97 -16.24 -5.19
C VAL A 73 -8.78 -16.30 -6.71
N ASN A 74 -9.51 -15.45 -7.43
CA ASN A 74 -9.47 -15.33 -8.88
C ASN A 74 -8.46 -14.28 -9.33
N HIS A 75 -8.45 -13.13 -8.63
CA HIS A 75 -7.56 -12.02 -8.90
C HIS A 75 -7.41 -11.13 -7.66
N MET A 76 -6.40 -10.25 -7.69
CA MET A 76 -6.03 -9.39 -6.58
C MET A 76 -5.60 -8.01 -7.06
N ASP A 77 -6.05 -6.99 -6.34
CA ASP A 77 -5.54 -5.63 -6.46
C ASP A 77 -4.80 -5.22 -5.19
N ARG A 78 -3.92 -4.24 -5.34
CA ARG A 78 -3.31 -3.50 -4.25
C ARG A 78 -3.76 -2.05 -4.30
N GLU A 79 -4.31 -1.60 -3.19
CA GLU A 79 -4.53 -0.19 -2.92
C GLU A 79 -3.36 0.33 -2.08
N PHE A 80 -2.67 1.35 -2.59
CA PHE A 80 -1.56 2.01 -1.91
C PHE A 80 -1.96 3.44 -1.57
N TYR A 81 -1.98 3.73 -0.28
CA TYR A 81 -2.29 5.04 0.28
C TYR A 81 -1.06 5.59 1.00
N SER A 82 -0.65 6.81 0.68
CA SER A 82 0.54 7.45 1.24
C SER A 82 0.31 8.94 1.40
N VAL A 83 0.73 9.49 2.54
CA VAL A 83 0.55 10.90 2.89
C VAL A 83 1.85 11.46 3.46
N PHE A 84 2.15 12.73 3.12
CA PHE A 84 3.34 13.47 3.54
C PHE A 84 4.63 12.70 3.28
N PHE A 85 4.90 12.37 2.00
CA PHE A 85 6.11 11.64 1.59
C PHE A 85 6.27 10.26 2.27
N GLY A 86 5.15 9.63 2.64
CA GLY A 86 5.14 8.32 3.28
C GLY A 86 5.32 8.34 4.80
N ILE A 87 5.12 9.49 5.45
CA ILE A 87 5.01 9.56 6.91
C ILE A 87 3.88 8.66 7.40
N TYR A 88 2.75 8.65 6.69
CA TYR A 88 1.73 7.62 6.84
C TYR A 88 1.64 6.85 5.53
N THR A 89 1.73 5.53 5.61
CA THR A 89 1.38 4.66 4.49
C THR A 89 0.44 3.56 4.94
N GLU A 90 -0.47 3.19 4.07
CA GLU A 90 -1.35 2.06 4.22
C GLU A 90 -1.36 1.28 2.91
N THR A 91 -1.18 -0.03 3.01
CA THR A 91 -1.28 -0.95 1.89
C THR A 91 -2.42 -1.91 2.17
N THR A 92 -3.40 -1.90 1.28
CA THR A 92 -4.57 -2.76 1.35
C THR A 92 -4.54 -3.75 0.21
N THR A 93 -4.55 -5.03 0.55
CA THR A 93 -4.71 -6.13 -0.41
C THR A 93 -6.19 -6.39 -0.58
N ILE A 94 -6.66 -6.37 -1.82
CA ILE A 94 -8.04 -6.61 -2.20
C ILE A 94 -8.05 -7.90 -3.00
N VAL A 95 -8.77 -8.91 -2.51
CA VAL A 95 -8.90 -10.20 -3.19
C VAL A 95 -10.32 -10.33 -3.73
N TYR A 96 -10.45 -10.98 -4.88
CA TYR A 96 -11.73 -11.24 -5.52
C TYR A 96 -11.85 -12.71 -5.83
N GLY A 97 -13.02 -13.31 -5.62
CA GLY A 97 -13.19 -14.74 -5.83
C GLY A 97 -14.53 -15.26 -5.35
N ASP A 98 -14.54 -16.55 -5.01
CA ASP A 98 -15.72 -17.34 -4.60
C ASP A 98 -15.56 -18.00 -3.24
#